data_AF-A0A731Q3V1-F1
#
_entry.id   AF-A0A731Q3V1-F1
#
_cell.length_a   1.000
_cell.length_b   1.000
_cell.length_c   1.000
_cell.angle_alpha   90.00
_cell.angle_beta   90.00
_cell.angle_gamma   90.00
#
_symmetry.space_group_name_H-M   'P 1'
#
loop_
_entity.id
_entity.type
_entity.pdbx_description
1 polymer ?
#
loop_
_entity_poly.entity_id
_entity_poly.type
_entity_poly.pdbx_seq_one_letter_code
_entity_poly.pdbx_strand_id
1 'polypeptide(L)'
;MIDEKMSFPGYIAIIPVLGASLIIASNGNDLVVSKLLSVRPVVFFGLISYPLYLWHWPIYSFYRSIFAGSPDYHELILLLLSSFFLAILTYYLIEKPLRNARNKYITAILLALSVFGTGLIGAFIFHINGVKDREINKSAGEYASVTDVYNYYKYGELLRGGICHSVQLTAAISNGCIKNGKHNIFIIGDSYAAALFNGLSHYIDNKGSDYIISQMTDGNAPPLFVDGKDDLQRSVITLNNNRINEIKRVQPEVVLLTWSVRGTN
;
A
#
# COMPACT_ATOMS: atom_id res chain seq x y z
N MET A 1 -11.40 -30.54 -13.43
CA MET A 1 -10.64 -29.27 -13.42
C MET A 1 -10.83 -28.65 -12.04
N ILE A 2 -9.73 -28.32 -11.37
CA ILE A 2 -9.74 -27.68 -10.05
C ILE A 2 -9.90 -26.18 -10.33
N ASP A 3 -10.94 -25.56 -9.79
CA ASP A 3 -11.29 -24.14 -9.99
C ASP A 3 -11.10 -23.37 -8.67
N GLU A 4 -10.68 -22.10 -8.78
CA GLU A 4 -10.34 -21.21 -7.65
C GLU A 4 -11.57 -20.88 -6.77
N LYS A 5 -12.78 -21.11 -7.30
CA LYS A 5 -14.07 -20.94 -6.60
C LYS A 5 -14.48 -22.12 -5.72
N MET A 6 -13.75 -23.23 -5.76
CA MET A 6 -14.07 -24.39 -4.93
C MET A 6 -13.63 -24.15 -3.49
N SER A 7 -14.54 -24.28 -2.54
CA SER A 7 -14.23 -24.15 -1.10
C SER A 7 -13.07 -25.08 -0.74
N PHE A 8 -12.01 -24.55 -0.12
CA PHE A 8 -10.90 -25.35 0.39
C PHE A 8 -10.90 -25.34 1.93
N PRO A 9 -10.88 -26.50 2.59
CA PRO A 9 -10.95 -27.85 2.01
C PRO A 9 -12.40 -28.24 1.64
N GLY A 10 -12.61 -28.73 0.41
CA GLY A 10 -13.91 -29.18 -0.11
C GLY A 10 -13.97 -30.70 -0.32
N TYR A 11 -15.11 -31.23 -0.77
CA TYR A 11 -15.33 -32.67 -0.97
C TYR A 11 -14.28 -33.37 -1.86
N ILE A 12 -13.59 -32.62 -2.73
CA ILE A 12 -12.52 -33.13 -3.60
C ILE A 12 -11.33 -33.66 -2.78
N ALA A 13 -11.10 -33.15 -1.56
CA ALA A 13 -10.06 -33.64 -0.67
C ALA A 13 -10.28 -35.09 -0.20
N ILE A 14 -11.51 -35.61 -0.31
CA ILE A 14 -11.82 -37.01 0.03
C ILE A 14 -11.07 -37.98 -0.88
N ILE A 15 -10.88 -37.63 -2.16
CA ILE A 15 -10.22 -38.49 -3.14
C ILE A 15 -8.75 -38.80 -2.74
N PRO A 16 -7.86 -37.82 -2.51
CA PRO A 16 -6.50 -38.10 -2.08
C PRO A 16 -6.44 -38.71 -0.67
N VAL A 17 -7.37 -38.37 0.23
CA VAL A 17 -7.42 -38.97 1.59
C VAL A 17 -7.76 -40.45 1.54
N LEU A 18 -8.76 -40.85 0.75
CA LEU A 18 -9.10 -42.27 0.55
C LEU A 18 -7.96 -43.01 -0.15
N GLY A 19 -7.34 -42.40 -1.16
CA GLY A 19 -6.17 -42.96 -1.83
C GLY A 19 -5.02 -43.23 -0.86
N ALA A 20 -4.65 -42.25 -0.03
CA ALA A 20 -3.64 -42.43 1.01
C ALA A 20 -4.03 -43.49 2.05
N SER A 21 -5.30 -43.51 2.47
CA SER A 21 -5.82 -44.50 3.44
C SER A 21 -5.74 -45.93 2.90
N LEU A 22 -6.10 -46.14 1.63
CA LEU A 22 -6.02 -47.46 0.98
C LEU A 22 -4.56 -47.92 0.83
N ILE A 23 -3.64 -47.01 0.51
CA ILE A 23 -2.21 -47.33 0.43
C ILE A 23 -1.68 -47.74 1.83
N ILE A 24 -2.04 -47.02 2.88
CA ILE A 24 -1.64 -47.36 4.26
C ILE A 24 -2.25 -48.71 4.67
N ALA A 25 -3.53 -48.93 4.37
CA ALA A 25 -4.24 -50.17 4.68
C ALA A 25 -3.67 -51.40 3.93
N SER A 26 -3.08 -51.20 2.75
CA SER A 26 -2.41 -52.27 2.00
C SER A 26 -1.18 -52.83 2.71
N ASN A 27 -0.65 -52.12 3.73
CA ASN A 27 0.47 -52.52 4.57
C ASN A 27 1.71 -53.00 3.79
N GLY A 28 1.93 -52.46 2.58
CA GLY A 28 3.07 -52.81 1.73
C GLY A 28 2.96 -54.16 1.00
N ASN A 29 1.80 -54.82 1.02
CA ASN A 29 1.57 -56.09 0.32
C ASN A 29 1.50 -55.95 -1.21
N ASP A 30 1.30 -54.73 -1.73
CA ASP A 30 1.38 -54.45 -3.16
C ASP A 30 2.85 -54.16 -3.57
N LEU A 31 3.47 -55.15 -4.19
CA LEU A 31 4.87 -55.11 -4.62
C LEU A 31 5.18 -53.99 -5.63
N VAL A 32 4.21 -53.53 -6.42
CA VAL A 32 4.46 -52.55 -7.48
C VAL A 32 4.41 -51.14 -6.90
N VAL A 33 3.33 -50.82 -6.18
CA VAL A 33 3.15 -49.50 -5.55
C VAL A 33 4.19 -49.28 -4.46
N SER A 34 4.48 -50.30 -3.64
CA SER A 34 5.50 -50.23 -2.60
C SER A 34 6.90 -50.02 -3.18
N LYS A 35 7.27 -50.70 -4.28
CA LYS A 35 8.56 -50.48 -4.96
C LYS A 35 8.67 -49.09 -5.56
N LEU A 36 7.61 -48.59 -6.20
CA LEU A 36 7.61 -47.27 -6.83
C LEU A 36 7.74 -46.15 -5.81
N LEU A 37 7.04 -46.25 -4.67
CA LEU A 37 7.10 -45.25 -3.59
C LEU A 37 8.39 -45.34 -2.77
N SER A 38 9.06 -46.49 -2.77
CA SER A 38 10.30 -46.73 -2.00
C SER A 38 11.57 -46.35 -2.75
N VAL A 39 11.49 -45.81 -3.97
CA VAL A 39 12.70 -45.34 -4.68
C VAL A 39 13.33 -44.17 -3.94
N ARG A 40 14.66 -44.20 -3.83
CA ARG A 40 15.45 -43.24 -3.02
C ARG A 40 15.12 -41.77 -3.28
N PRO A 41 14.93 -41.29 -4.53
CA PRO A 41 14.59 -39.89 -4.77
C PRO A 41 13.23 -39.49 -4.18
N VAL A 42 12.21 -40.34 -4.36
CA VAL A 42 10.85 -40.09 -3.85
C VAL A 42 10.85 -40.01 -2.32
N VAL A 43 11.52 -40.97 -1.67
CA VAL A 43 11.68 -40.96 -0.21
C VAL A 43 12.45 -39.72 0.24
N PHE A 44 13.50 -39.32 -0.47
CA PHE A 44 14.29 -38.13 -0.14
C PHE A 44 13.44 -36.85 -0.16
N PHE A 45 12.68 -36.60 -1.24
CA PHE A 45 11.78 -35.46 -1.31
C PHE A 45 10.70 -35.51 -0.21
N GLY A 46 10.20 -36.70 0.12
CA GLY A 46 9.29 -36.89 1.25
C GLY A 46 9.91 -36.49 2.58
N LEU A 47 11.17 -36.87 2.83
CA LEU A 47 11.89 -36.57 4.07
C LEU A 47 12.17 -35.08 4.26
N ILE A 48 12.44 -34.33 3.19
CA ILE A 48 12.71 -32.88 3.26
C ILE A 48 11.45 -32.03 3.06
N SER A 49 10.28 -32.64 2.84
CA SER A 49 9.04 -31.90 2.50
C SER A 49 8.62 -30.91 3.59
N TYR A 50 8.75 -31.29 4.86
CA TYR A 50 8.44 -30.43 5.99
C TYR A 50 9.36 -29.20 6.11
N PRO A 51 10.70 -29.35 6.18
CA PRO A 51 11.58 -28.18 6.22
C PRO A 51 11.52 -27.35 4.93
N LEU A 52 11.22 -27.96 3.77
CA LEU A 52 10.99 -27.22 2.53
C LEU A 52 9.74 -26.33 2.63
N TYR A 53 8.65 -26.87 3.17
CA TYR A 53 7.44 -26.11 3.47
C TYR A 53 7.76 -24.94 4.43
N LEU A 54 8.61 -25.15 5.43
CA LEU A 54 9.02 -24.11 6.36
C LEU A 54 9.79 -22.96 5.69
N TRP A 55 10.71 -23.25 4.75
CA TRP A 55 11.62 -22.25 4.20
C TRP A 55 11.12 -21.54 2.93
N HIS A 56 10.36 -22.23 2.06
CA HIS A 56 9.96 -21.65 0.78
C HIS A 56 9.13 -20.36 0.94
N TRP A 57 8.22 -20.33 1.91
CA TRP A 57 7.33 -19.19 2.10
C TRP A 57 8.03 -17.99 2.75
N PRO A 58 8.81 -18.12 3.85
CA PRO A 58 9.60 -17.01 4.40
C PRO A 58 10.57 -16.41 3.39
N ILE A 59 11.31 -17.22 2.63
CA ILE A 59 12.28 -16.74 1.64
C ILE A 59 11.58 -15.90 0.57
N TYR A 60 10.45 -16.39 0.04
CA TYR A 60 9.64 -15.66 -0.92
C TYR A 60 9.04 -14.37 -0.33
N SER A 61 8.55 -14.43 0.91
CA SER A 61 7.97 -13.28 1.62
C SER A 61 9.01 -12.19 1.89
N PHE A 62 10.22 -12.56 2.33
CA PHE A 62 11.33 -11.64 2.51
C PHE A 62 11.76 -11.01 1.19
N TYR A 63 11.84 -11.79 0.11
CA TYR A 63 12.13 -11.25 -1.21
C TYR A 63 11.13 -10.16 -1.60
N ARG A 64 9.81 -10.43 -1.51
CA ARG A 64 8.77 -9.43 -1.84
C ARG A 64 8.74 -8.23 -0.88
N SER A 65 9.24 -8.40 0.34
CA SER A 65 9.31 -7.29 1.30
C SER A 65 10.49 -6.35 1.00
N ILE A 66 11.57 -6.87 0.44
CA ILE A 66 12.79 -6.10 0.13
C ILE A 66 12.72 -5.52 -1.29
N PHE A 67 12.23 -6.30 -2.25
CA PHE A 67 12.14 -5.92 -3.65
C PHE A 67 10.68 -5.62 -4.01
N ALA A 68 10.43 -4.40 -4.47
CA ALA A 68 9.11 -3.99 -4.94
C ALA A 68 8.84 -4.63 -6.31
N GLY A 69 8.23 -5.82 -6.32
CA GLY A 69 7.85 -6.51 -7.55
C GLY A 69 7.64 -8.01 -7.38
N SER A 70 7.16 -8.64 -8.46
CA SER A 70 7.18 -10.10 -8.59
C SER A 70 8.56 -10.53 -9.08
N PRO A 71 9.16 -11.59 -8.51
CA PRO A 71 10.46 -12.08 -8.96
C PRO A 71 10.41 -12.52 -10.42
N ASP A 72 11.46 -12.20 -11.16
CA ASP A 72 11.70 -12.73 -12.50
C ASP A 72 12.02 -14.24 -12.43
N TYR A 73 11.99 -14.93 -13.59
CA TYR A 73 12.22 -16.37 -13.68
C TYR A 73 13.55 -16.81 -13.06
N HIS A 74 14.62 -16.04 -13.26
CA HIS A 74 15.93 -16.33 -12.68
C HIS A 74 15.92 -16.23 -11.15
N GLU A 75 15.21 -15.24 -10.61
CA GLU A 75 15.10 -15.01 -9.18
C GLU A 75 14.22 -16.08 -8.52
N LEU A 76 13.12 -16.48 -9.15
CA LEU A 76 12.30 -17.60 -8.70
C LEU A 76 13.10 -18.90 -8.57
N ILE A 77 13.95 -19.21 -9.56
CA ILE A 77 14.84 -20.38 -9.51
C ILE A 77 15.82 -20.25 -8.33
N LEU A 78 16.39 -19.08 -8.11
CA LEU A 78 17.33 -18.84 -7.02
C LEU A 78 16.66 -18.94 -5.63
N LEU A 79 15.44 -18.43 -5.49
CA LEU A 79 14.63 -18.57 -4.27
C LEU A 79 14.28 -20.04 -4.01
N LEU A 80 13.91 -20.79 -5.04
CA LEU A 80 13.60 -22.21 -4.92
C LEU A 80 14.84 -23.02 -4.51
N LEU A 81 15.98 -22.79 -5.16
CA LEU A 81 17.25 -23.46 -4.83
C LEU A 81 17.70 -23.13 -3.40
N SER A 82 17.56 -21.87 -2.98
CA SER A 82 17.87 -21.43 -1.62
C SER A 82 16.98 -22.13 -0.59
N SER A 83 15.67 -22.25 -0.90
CA SER A 83 14.70 -22.97 -0.06
C SER A 83 15.05 -24.45 0.05
N PHE A 84 15.42 -25.10 -1.06
CA PHE A 84 15.86 -26.49 -1.09
C PHE A 84 17.13 -26.71 -0.27
N PHE A 85 18.13 -25.85 -0.45
CA PHE A 85 19.39 -25.93 0.26
C PHE A 85 19.19 -25.80 1.78
N LEU A 86 18.41 -24.81 2.22
CA LEU A 86 18.08 -24.63 3.63
C LEU A 86 17.23 -25.77 4.19
N ALA A 87 16.33 -26.34 3.40
CA ALA A 87 15.55 -27.50 3.79
C ALA A 87 16.43 -28.73 4.05
N ILE A 88 17.39 -29.01 3.15
CA ILE A 88 18.35 -30.10 3.30
C ILE A 88 19.21 -29.91 4.54
N LEU A 89 19.75 -28.70 4.76
CA LEU A 89 20.54 -28.39 5.96
C LEU A 89 19.72 -28.59 7.22
N THR A 90 18.49 -28.07 7.26
CA THR A 90 17.58 -28.22 8.41
C THR A 90 17.29 -29.70 8.68
N TYR A 91 17.03 -30.49 7.64
CA TYR A 91 16.77 -31.91 7.78
C TYR A 91 17.96 -32.67 8.39
N TYR A 92 19.17 -32.47 7.86
CA TYR A 92 20.35 -33.22 8.32
C TYR A 92 20.93 -32.72 9.64
N LEU A 93 20.88 -31.41 9.91
CA LEU A 93 21.51 -30.80 11.08
C LEU A 93 20.57 -30.67 12.28
N ILE A 94 19.27 -30.55 12.06
CA ILE A 94 18.28 -30.31 13.13
C ILE A 94 17.34 -31.50 13.25
N GLU A 95 16.60 -31.82 12.18
CA GLU A 95 15.51 -32.80 12.27
C GLU A 95 16.02 -34.23 12.52
N LYS A 96 17.01 -34.69 11.76
CA LYS A 96 17.55 -36.05 11.87
C LYS A 96 18.23 -36.33 13.22
N PRO A 97 19.07 -35.43 13.79
CA PRO A 97 19.63 -35.61 15.13
C PRO A 97 18.55 -35.61 16.22
N LEU A 98 17.55 -34.73 16.14
CA LEU A 98 16.46 -34.67 17.12
C LEU A 98 15.59 -35.93 17.07
N ARG A 99 15.28 -36.44 15.87
CA ARG A 99 14.47 -37.65 15.70
C ARG A 99 15.15 -38.91 16.27
N ASN A 100 16.46 -38.98 16.14
CA ASN A 100 17.27 -40.11 16.61
C ASN A 100 17.88 -39.87 18.01
N ALA A 101 17.45 -38.83 18.72
CA ALA A 101 18.00 -38.49 20.02
C ALA A 101 17.74 -39.60 21.04
N ARG A 102 18.79 -40.01 21.76
CA ARG A 102 18.75 -41.12 22.73
C ARG A 102 17.89 -40.80 23.96
N ASN A 103 17.84 -39.53 24.37
CA ASN A 103 17.05 -39.06 25.51
C ASN A 103 15.99 -38.04 25.05
N LYS A 104 14.75 -38.52 24.91
CA LYS A 104 13.61 -37.71 24.44
C LYS A 104 13.22 -36.61 25.44
N TYR A 105 13.44 -36.81 26.74
CA TYR A 105 13.10 -35.83 27.77
C TYR A 105 14.00 -34.59 27.70
N ILE A 106 15.32 -34.78 27.55
CA ILE A 106 16.26 -33.66 27.38
C ILE A 106 15.92 -32.89 26.10
N THR A 107 15.61 -33.60 25.03
CA THR A 107 15.22 -33.00 23.74
C THR A 107 13.96 -32.13 23.88
N ALA A 108 12.94 -32.62 24.58
CA ALA A 108 11.71 -31.87 24.84
C ALA A 108 11.96 -30.61 25.68
N ILE A 109 12.81 -30.69 26.71
CA ILE A 109 13.18 -29.54 27.54
C ILE A 109 13.89 -28.47 26.72
N LEU A 110 14.86 -28.86 25.88
CA LEU A 110 15.58 -27.92 25.01
C LEU A 110 14.65 -27.22 24.01
N LEU A 111 13.71 -27.96 23.42
CA LEU A 111 12.69 -27.38 22.54
C LEU A 111 11.79 -26.41 23.30
N ALA A 112 11.31 -26.76 24.49
CA ALA A 112 10.48 -25.88 25.31
C ALA A 112 11.23 -24.59 25.70
N LEU A 113 12.51 -24.70 26.07
CA LEU A 113 13.36 -23.54 26.37
C LEU A 113 13.58 -22.67 25.13
N SER A 114 13.75 -23.25 23.95
CA SER A 114 13.89 -22.48 22.70
C SER A 114 12.63 -21.67 22.38
N VAL A 115 11.45 -22.29 22.50
CA VAL A 115 10.15 -21.62 22.30
C VAL A 115 9.99 -20.49 23.33
N PHE A 116 10.27 -20.78 24.60
CA PHE A 116 10.19 -19.79 25.67
C PHE A 116 11.14 -18.60 25.43
N GLY A 117 12.39 -18.88 25.03
CA GLY A 117 13.37 -17.86 24.69
C GLY A 117 12.92 -16.96 23.53
N THR A 118 12.38 -17.53 22.45
CA THR A 118 11.82 -16.74 21.34
C THR A 118 10.64 -15.86 21.78
N GLY A 119 9.78 -16.37 22.67
CA GLY A 119 8.68 -15.60 23.25
C GLY A 119 9.16 -14.42 24.12
N LEU A 120 10.19 -14.64 24.95
CA LEU A 120 10.78 -13.57 25.76
C LEU A 120 11.41 -12.46 24.90
N ILE A 121 12.12 -12.83 23.82
CA ILE A 121 12.68 -11.85 22.88
C ILE A 121 11.56 -11.04 22.22
N GLY A 122 10.48 -11.70 21.79
CA GLY A 122 9.31 -11.02 21.22
C GLY A 122 8.65 -10.06 22.21
N ALA A 123 8.44 -10.49 23.45
CA ALA A 123 7.87 -9.66 24.51
C ALA A 123 8.76 -8.45 24.84
N PHE A 124 10.08 -8.65 24.88
CA PHE A 124 11.04 -7.57 25.09
C PHE A 124 10.98 -6.53 23.96
N ILE A 125 10.99 -6.97 22.70
CA ILE A 125 10.88 -6.08 21.53
C ILE A 125 9.56 -5.30 21.56
N PHE A 126 8.45 -5.94 21.95
CA PHE A 126 7.16 -5.28 22.10
C PHE A 126 7.22 -4.18 23.19
N HIS A 127 7.81 -4.50 24.35
CA HIS A 127 7.87 -3.57 25.47
C HIS A 127 8.73 -2.33 25.20
N ILE A 128 9.77 -2.44 24.38
CA ILE A 128 10.60 -1.30 23.96
C ILE A 128 10.00 -0.48 22.80
N ASN A 129 8.76 -0.76 22.40
CA ASN A 129 8.09 -0.18 21.22
C ASN A 129 8.87 -0.41 19.92
N GLY A 130 9.44 -1.60 19.77
CA GLY A 130 10.21 -2.00 18.60
C GLY A 130 11.67 -1.54 18.60
N VAL A 131 12.40 -1.99 17.58
CA VAL A 131 13.81 -1.62 17.38
C VAL A 131 13.85 -0.27 16.66
N LYS A 132 14.12 0.80 17.43
CA LYS A 132 14.09 2.20 16.95
C LYS A 132 15.10 2.50 15.83
N ASP A 133 16.16 1.72 15.70
CA ASP A 133 17.22 1.91 14.70
C ASP A 133 16.96 1.27 13.32
N ARG A 134 15.76 0.70 13.07
CA ARG A 134 15.39 0.31 11.70
C ARG A 134 15.05 1.56 10.88
N GLU A 135 15.71 1.77 9.75
CA GLU A 135 15.47 2.93 8.86
C GLU A 135 13.99 3.12 8.47
N ILE A 136 13.25 2.02 8.26
CA ILE A 136 11.80 2.04 8.00
C ILE A 136 11.02 2.73 9.13
N ASN A 137 11.47 2.61 10.38
CA ASN A 137 10.83 3.25 11.53
C ASN A 137 11.18 4.74 11.66
N LYS A 138 12.28 5.23 11.07
CA LYS A 138 12.59 6.66 11.05
C LYS A 138 11.61 7.41 10.14
N SER A 139 11.46 6.96 8.89
CA SER A 139 10.48 7.56 7.99
C SER A 139 9.06 7.37 8.50
N ALA A 140 8.69 6.17 8.98
CA ALA A 140 7.37 5.94 9.56
C ALA A 140 7.11 6.79 10.81
N GLY A 141 8.13 7.05 11.63
CA GLY A 141 8.04 7.94 12.78
C GLY A 141 7.83 9.40 12.37
N GLU A 142 8.51 9.86 11.31
CA GLU A 142 8.29 11.19 10.74
C GLU A 142 6.86 11.34 10.20
N TYR A 143 6.36 10.37 9.42
CA TYR A 143 4.97 10.38 8.95
C TYR A 143 3.96 10.30 10.10
N ALA A 144 4.20 9.46 11.11
CA ALA A 144 3.34 9.33 12.28
C ALA A 144 3.33 10.59 13.16
N SER A 145 4.38 11.43 13.09
CA SER A 145 4.45 12.69 13.82
C SER A 145 3.56 13.79 13.21
N VAL A 146 3.12 13.64 11.96
CA VAL A 146 2.21 14.58 11.31
C VAL A 146 0.77 14.27 11.70
N THR A 147 0.34 14.80 12.84
CA THR A 147 -1.01 14.62 13.39
C THR A 147 -2.03 15.63 12.89
N ASP A 148 -1.58 16.83 12.52
CA ASP A 148 -2.41 17.89 11.93
C ASP A 148 -1.85 18.29 10.56
N VAL A 149 -2.41 17.68 9.51
CA VAL A 149 -1.98 17.88 8.12
C VAL A 149 -2.23 19.31 7.64
N TYR A 150 -3.30 19.97 8.07
CA TYR A 150 -3.64 21.31 7.58
C TYR A 150 -2.66 22.35 8.11
N ASN A 151 -2.27 22.22 9.38
CA ASN A 151 -1.26 23.09 9.98
C ASN A 151 0.14 22.75 9.45
N TYR A 152 0.50 21.46 9.39
CA TYR A 152 1.83 21.03 8.94
C TYR A 152 2.14 21.47 7.50
N TYR A 153 1.19 21.28 6.57
CA TYR A 153 1.34 21.69 5.17
C TYR A 153 0.92 23.14 4.91
N LYS A 154 0.54 23.89 5.95
CA LYS A 154 0.07 25.27 5.83
C LYS A 154 -1.00 25.43 4.73
N TYR A 155 -2.05 24.62 4.83
CA TYR A 155 -3.07 24.47 3.79
C TYR A 155 -3.69 25.81 3.33
N GLY A 156 -3.87 26.77 4.24
CA GLY A 156 -4.32 28.11 3.90
C GLY A 156 -3.37 28.85 2.93
N GLU A 157 -2.06 28.77 3.15
CA GLU A 157 -1.05 29.37 2.26
C GLU A 157 -1.06 28.67 0.89
N LEU A 158 -1.13 27.34 0.88
CA LEU A 158 -1.15 26.54 -0.36
C LEU A 158 -2.28 26.92 -1.32
N LEU A 159 -3.44 27.31 -0.79
CA LEU A 159 -4.60 27.70 -1.61
C LEU A 159 -4.72 29.21 -1.85
N ARG A 160 -3.83 30.03 -1.27
CA ARG A 160 -3.97 31.49 -1.18
C ARG A 160 -5.24 31.92 -0.44
N GLY A 161 -5.55 31.21 0.66
CA GLY A 161 -6.66 31.49 1.57
C GLY A 161 -6.58 32.90 2.15
N GLY A 162 -7.71 33.60 2.16
CA GLY A 162 -7.77 35.00 2.62
C GLY A 162 -7.22 36.03 1.63
N ILE A 163 -6.60 35.59 0.52
CA ILE A 163 -6.13 36.46 -0.56
C ILE A 163 -7.04 36.32 -1.78
N CYS A 164 -7.10 35.12 -2.37
CA CYS A 164 -7.91 34.80 -3.56
C CYS A 164 -8.84 33.60 -3.36
N HIS A 165 -8.65 32.82 -2.29
CA HIS A 165 -9.50 31.70 -1.94
C HIS A 165 -10.37 32.01 -0.71
N SER A 166 -11.68 31.76 -0.82
CA SER A 166 -12.69 32.02 0.22
C SER A 166 -12.68 33.47 0.73
N VAL A 167 -12.78 34.43 -0.19
CA VAL A 167 -12.78 35.88 0.09
C VAL A 167 -14.00 36.58 -0.49
N GLN A 168 -14.32 37.76 0.04
CA GLN A 168 -15.34 38.62 -0.56
C GLN A 168 -14.89 39.16 -1.92
N LEU A 169 -15.83 39.44 -2.82
CA LEU A 169 -15.53 39.90 -4.19
C LEU A 169 -14.67 41.18 -4.21
N THR A 170 -14.97 42.14 -3.34
CA THR A 170 -14.21 43.40 -3.22
C THR A 170 -12.75 43.15 -2.83
N ALA A 171 -12.52 42.23 -1.90
CA ALA A 171 -11.17 41.82 -1.49
C ALA A 171 -10.44 41.10 -2.64
N ALA A 172 -11.12 40.18 -3.36
CA ALA A 172 -10.53 39.50 -4.51
C ALA A 172 -10.06 40.49 -5.60
N ILE A 173 -10.86 41.52 -5.89
CA ILE A 173 -10.50 42.57 -6.85
C ILE A 173 -9.32 43.40 -6.32
N SER A 174 -9.39 43.83 -5.06
CA SER A 174 -8.33 44.64 -4.41
C SER A 174 -6.98 43.92 -4.35
N ASN A 175 -7.00 42.61 -4.11
CA ASN A 175 -5.81 41.76 -4.06
C ASN A 175 -5.28 41.42 -5.46
N GLY A 176 -5.94 41.88 -6.52
CA GLY A 176 -5.57 41.60 -7.90
C GLY A 176 -5.70 40.13 -8.27
N CYS A 177 -6.68 39.42 -7.71
CA CYS A 177 -6.95 38.02 -8.07
C CYS A 177 -7.59 37.87 -9.46
N ILE A 178 -8.16 38.96 -9.99
CA ILE A 178 -8.75 39.02 -11.33
C ILE A 178 -7.90 39.95 -12.20
N LYS A 179 -7.15 39.39 -13.14
CA LYS A 179 -6.24 40.14 -14.03
C LYS A 179 -6.94 40.53 -15.33
N ASN A 180 -6.60 41.70 -15.85
CA ASN A 180 -7.01 42.20 -17.17
C ASN A 180 -5.78 42.34 -18.08
N GLY A 181 -5.30 41.22 -18.62
CA GLY A 181 -4.15 41.18 -19.53
C GLY A 181 -4.32 40.10 -20.59
N LYS A 182 -3.47 40.15 -21.62
CA LYS A 182 -3.36 39.06 -22.61
C LYS A 182 -2.83 37.79 -21.93
N HIS A 183 -3.08 36.62 -22.52
CA HIS A 183 -2.58 35.33 -22.03
C HIS A 183 -3.05 34.99 -20.61
N ASN A 184 -4.29 35.37 -20.28
CA ASN A 184 -4.88 35.14 -18.96
C ASN A 184 -5.55 33.76 -18.86
N ILE A 185 -5.11 32.96 -17.88
CA ILE A 185 -5.73 31.71 -17.46
C ILE A 185 -6.56 31.97 -16.22
N PHE A 186 -7.87 31.79 -16.31
CA PHE A 186 -8.81 32.06 -15.24
C PHE A 186 -9.22 30.76 -14.54
N ILE A 187 -8.76 30.56 -13.31
CA ILE A 187 -9.08 29.40 -12.49
C ILE A 187 -10.38 29.64 -11.72
N ILE A 188 -11.35 28.71 -11.88
CA ILE A 188 -12.60 28.70 -11.11
C ILE A 188 -12.90 27.31 -10.53
N GLY A 189 -13.51 27.28 -9.34
CA GLY A 189 -13.98 26.05 -8.71
C GLY A 189 -13.87 26.09 -7.19
N ASP A 190 -13.74 24.91 -6.57
CA ASP A 190 -13.57 24.77 -5.13
C ASP A 190 -12.09 24.76 -4.71
N SER A 191 -11.77 24.20 -3.54
CA SER A 191 -10.39 24.05 -3.08
C SER A 191 -9.52 23.17 -4.00
N TYR A 192 -10.09 22.26 -4.79
CA TYR A 192 -9.35 21.46 -5.76
C TYR A 192 -8.87 22.32 -6.93
N ALA A 193 -9.70 23.29 -7.35
CA ALA A 193 -9.28 24.27 -8.35
C ALA A 193 -8.20 25.21 -7.79
N ALA A 194 -8.32 25.63 -6.53
CA ALA A 194 -7.28 26.44 -5.88
C ALA A 194 -5.94 25.70 -5.81
N ALA A 195 -5.93 24.38 -5.59
CA ALA A 195 -4.72 23.57 -5.55
C ALA A 195 -3.94 23.53 -6.88
N LEU A 196 -4.58 23.84 -8.02
CA LEU A 196 -3.91 23.93 -9.33
C LEU A 196 -2.96 25.13 -9.43
N PHE A 197 -3.15 26.16 -8.61
CA PHE A 197 -2.41 27.41 -8.70
C PHE A 197 -0.89 27.20 -8.60
N ASN A 198 -0.42 26.44 -7.60
CA ASN A 198 1.01 26.29 -7.34
C ASN A 198 1.74 25.59 -8.51
N GLY A 199 1.16 24.50 -9.02
CA GLY A 199 1.72 23.77 -10.16
C GLY A 199 1.72 24.61 -11.44
N LEU A 200 0.64 25.35 -11.70
CA LEU A 200 0.54 26.22 -12.87
C LEU A 200 1.50 27.41 -12.79
N SER A 201 1.58 28.07 -11.64
CA SER A 201 2.52 29.19 -11.41
C SER A 201 3.96 28.72 -11.62
N HIS A 202 4.34 27.60 -10.99
CA HIS A 202 5.68 27.03 -11.14
C HIS A 202 6.00 26.65 -12.59
N TYR A 203 5.03 26.12 -13.34
CA TYR A 203 5.21 25.77 -14.75
C TYR A 203 5.44 27.02 -15.63
N ILE A 204 4.66 28.08 -15.44
CA ILE A 204 4.79 29.34 -16.17
C ILE A 204 6.16 29.97 -15.89
N ASP A 205 6.56 30.03 -14.62
CA ASP A 205 7.84 30.59 -14.19
C ASP A 205 9.02 29.82 -14.80
N ASN A 206 9.00 28.48 -14.70
CA ASN A 206 10.07 27.64 -15.25
C ASN A 206 10.18 27.68 -16.78
N LYS A 207 9.07 27.94 -17.47
CA LYS A 207 9.05 28.07 -18.93
C LYS A 207 9.35 29.50 -19.41
N GLY A 208 9.45 30.48 -18.51
CA GLY A 208 9.60 31.89 -18.88
C GLY A 208 8.43 32.39 -19.72
N SER A 209 7.23 31.87 -19.45
CA SER A 209 6.02 32.17 -20.21
C SER A 209 5.42 33.52 -19.79
N ASP A 210 4.77 34.22 -20.72
CA ASP A 210 4.09 35.51 -20.48
C ASP A 210 2.62 35.35 -20.03
N TYR A 211 2.18 34.11 -19.82
CA TYR A 211 0.85 33.80 -19.30
C TYR A 211 0.67 34.30 -17.87
N ILE A 212 -0.52 34.83 -17.58
CA ILE A 212 -0.91 35.32 -16.25
C ILE A 212 -2.07 34.51 -15.70
N ILE A 213 -2.20 34.48 -14.37
CA ILE A 213 -3.22 33.67 -13.68
C ILE A 213 -4.20 34.55 -12.93
N SER A 214 -5.50 34.36 -13.21
CA SER A 214 -6.61 34.84 -12.39
C SER A 214 -7.20 33.68 -11.57
N GLN A 215 -7.70 33.94 -10.37
CA GLN A 215 -8.31 32.91 -9.51
C GLN A 215 -9.55 33.46 -8.80
N MET A 216 -10.66 32.72 -8.91
CA MET A 216 -11.84 32.88 -8.07
C MET A 216 -12.32 31.50 -7.62
N THR A 217 -11.95 31.12 -6.40
CA THR A 217 -12.21 29.80 -5.85
C THR A 217 -12.68 29.91 -4.41
N ASP A 218 -13.58 29.05 -3.99
CA ASP A 218 -14.12 29.07 -2.62
C ASP A 218 -14.39 27.63 -2.16
N GLY A 219 -14.03 27.29 -0.93
CA GLY A 219 -14.25 25.94 -0.39
C GLY A 219 -15.74 25.56 -0.40
N ASN A 220 -16.02 24.30 -0.76
CA ASN A 220 -17.38 23.77 -0.97
C ASN A 220 -18.23 24.53 -2.02
N ALA A 221 -17.62 25.31 -2.92
CA ALA A 221 -18.32 26.02 -3.99
C ALA A 221 -17.85 25.57 -5.39
N PRO A 222 -18.31 24.40 -5.89
CA PRO A 222 -17.96 23.93 -7.22
C PRO A 222 -18.42 24.91 -8.31
N PRO A 223 -17.87 24.84 -9.54
CA PRO A 223 -18.27 25.68 -10.67
C PRO A 223 -19.59 25.17 -11.30
N LEU A 224 -20.55 24.79 -10.44
CA LEU A 224 -21.85 24.23 -10.77
C LEU A 224 -22.93 25.04 -10.04
N PHE A 225 -24.04 25.35 -10.71
CA PHE A 225 -25.16 26.09 -10.15
C PHE A 225 -26.04 25.19 -9.27
N VAL A 226 -25.51 24.80 -8.12
CA VAL A 226 -26.21 23.97 -7.12
C VAL A 226 -26.70 24.87 -5.99
N ASP A 227 -27.92 24.60 -5.50
CA ASP A 227 -28.46 25.26 -4.32
C ASP A 227 -27.77 24.73 -3.05
N GLY A 228 -26.65 25.37 -2.70
CA GLY A 228 -25.78 25.02 -1.59
C GLY A 228 -25.06 26.24 -1.03
N LYS A 229 -24.30 26.01 0.04
CA LYS A 229 -23.50 27.03 0.71
C LYS A 229 -22.02 26.67 0.68
N ASP A 230 -21.18 27.69 0.57
CA ASP A 230 -19.74 27.57 0.78
C ASP A 230 -19.39 27.49 2.28
N ASP A 231 -18.11 27.34 2.61
CA ASP A 231 -17.62 27.28 4.00
C ASP A 231 -18.01 28.53 4.83
N LEU A 232 -18.12 29.69 4.17
CA LEU A 232 -18.52 30.97 4.77
C LEU A 232 -20.04 31.22 4.76
N GLN A 233 -20.84 30.18 4.48
CA GLN A 233 -22.31 30.23 4.48
C GLN A 233 -22.95 31.12 3.40
N ARG A 234 -22.20 31.44 2.34
CA ARG A 234 -22.63 32.20 1.16
C ARG A 234 -23.22 31.26 0.11
N SER A 235 -24.17 31.74 -0.69
CA SER A 235 -24.79 30.95 -1.75
C SER A 235 -23.82 30.63 -2.88
N VAL A 236 -23.70 29.34 -3.23
CA VAL A 236 -22.87 28.86 -4.36
C VAL A 236 -23.35 29.43 -5.69
N ILE A 237 -24.67 29.60 -5.86
CA ILE A 237 -25.26 30.24 -7.05
C ILE A 237 -24.78 31.68 -7.20
N THR A 238 -24.79 32.45 -6.11
CA THR A 238 -24.30 33.84 -6.11
C THR A 238 -22.80 33.92 -6.42
N LEU A 239 -22.00 33.01 -5.85
CA LEU A 239 -20.56 32.94 -6.15
C LEU A 239 -20.31 32.65 -7.63
N ASN A 240 -21.02 31.68 -8.21
CA ASN A 240 -20.88 31.36 -9.64
C ASN A 240 -21.37 32.47 -10.56
N ASN A 241 -22.44 33.19 -10.20
CA ASN A 241 -22.86 34.39 -10.93
C ASN A 241 -21.76 35.46 -10.97
N ASN A 242 -21.09 35.70 -9.83
CA ASN A 242 -19.97 36.64 -9.76
C ASN A 242 -18.78 36.19 -10.61
N ARG A 243 -18.42 34.90 -10.58
CA ARG A 243 -17.36 34.32 -11.42
C ARG A 243 -17.64 34.55 -12.91
N ILE A 244 -18.87 34.27 -13.36
CA ILE A 244 -19.28 34.49 -14.76
C ILE A 244 -19.22 35.99 -15.13
N ASN A 245 -19.64 36.89 -14.24
CA ASN A 245 -19.56 38.32 -14.50
C ASN A 245 -18.11 38.81 -14.65
N GLU A 246 -17.18 38.33 -13.83
CA GLU A 246 -15.77 38.69 -13.95
C GLU A 246 -15.12 38.09 -15.20
N ILE A 247 -15.45 36.85 -15.56
CA ILE A 247 -15.02 36.24 -16.83
C ILE A 247 -15.51 37.07 -18.02
N LYS A 248 -16.79 37.50 -18.00
CA LYS A 248 -17.34 38.39 -19.04
C LYS A 248 -16.62 39.74 -19.09
N ARG A 249 -16.20 40.27 -17.95
CA ARG A 249 -15.51 41.57 -17.86
C ARG A 249 -14.09 41.52 -18.42
N VAL A 250 -13.32 40.47 -18.12
CA VAL A 250 -11.90 40.40 -18.50
C VAL A 250 -11.62 39.60 -19.77
N GLN A 251 -12.58 38.82 -20.26
CA GLN A 251 -12.47 37.98 -21.47
C GLN A 251 -11.14 37.19 -21.49
N PRO A 252 -10.92 36.29 -20.52
CA PRO A 252 -9.67 35.55 -20.42
C PRO A 252 -9.48 34.63 -21.63
N GLU A 253 -8.23 34.31 -21.95
CA GLU A 253 -7.91 33.41 -23.07
C GLU A 253 -8.34 31.97 -22.76
N VAL A 254 -8.16 31.55 -21.51
CA VAL A 254 -8.51 30.20 -21.03
C VAL A 254 -9.28 30.30 -19.72
N VAL A 255 -10.36 29.53 -19.58
CA VAL A 255 -11.03 29.28 -18.29
C VAL A 255 -10.73 27.85 -17.88
N LEU A 256 -10.02 27.68 -16.76
CA LEU A 256 -9.63 26.39 -16.20
C LEU A 256 -10.51 26.07 -14.99
N LEU A 257 -11.16 24.91 -14.99
CA LEU A 257 -12.11 24.52 -13.95
C LEU A 257 -11.93 23.07 -13.52
N THR A 258 -12.15 22.81 -12.23
CA THR A 258 -12.23 21.47 -11.63
C THR A 258 -12.98 21.55 -10.29
N TRP A 259 -13.36 20.40 -9.73
CA TRP A 259 -14.07 20.33 -8.45
C TRP A 259 -13.93 18.96 -7.78
N SER A 260 -14.27 18.89 -6.49
CA SER A 260 -14.43 17.65 -5.73
C SER A 260 -15.72 16.93 -6.12
N VAL A 261 -15.60 15.82 -6.87
CA VAL A 261 -16.76 15.04 -7.37
C VAL A 261 -17.61 14.47 -6.23
N ARG A 262 -17.03 14.28 -5.03
CA ARG A 262 -17.73 13.72 -3.86
C ARG A 262 -18.43 14.76 -2.99
N GLY A 263 -18.46 16.03 -3.40
CA GLY A 263 -19.48 17.00 -2.98
C GLY A 263 -19.28 17.70 -1.64
N THR A 264 -18.32 17.31 -0.81
CA THR A 264 -17.99 18.00 0.45
C THR A 264 -16.52 17.80 0.81
N ASN A 265 -15.79 18.89 1.05
CA ASN A 265 -14.47 18.89 1.70
C ASN A 265 -14.58 19.42 3.13
#